data_AF-A0A2I3C484-F1
#
_entry.id   AF-A0A2I3C484-F1
#
_cell.length_a   1.000
_cell.length_b   1.000
_cell.length_c   1.000
_cell.angle_alpha   90.00
_cell.angle_beta   90.00
_cell.angle_gamma   90.00
#
_symmetry.space_group_name_H-M   'P 1'
#
loop_
_entity.id
_entity.type
_entity.pdbx_description
1 polymer ?
#
loop_
_entity_poly.entity_id
_entity_poly.type
_entity_poly.pdbx_seq_one_letter_code
_entity_poly.pdbx_strand_id
1 'polypeptide(L)'
;MALVQAPDPDDDRPSVTISDAAPINEGDTANFKVTLSNASESTVQVELGLNLGDTEAGDLGTLEYNTGSGWVAVPNDGVVTVPAGQTEFDVRIASIDDAV
;
A
#
# COMPACT_ATOMS: atom_id res chain seq x y z
N MET A 1 -4.47 -44.23 3.60
CA MET A 1 -3.53 -43.36 2.86
C MET A 1 -4.29 -42.10 2.48
N ALA A 2 -4.00 -40.99 3.13
CA ALA A 2 -4.40 -39.66 2.70
C ALA A 2 -3.17 -38.80 2.91
N LEU A 3 -2.59 -38.29 1.83
CA LEU A 3 -1.55 -37.30 1.90
C LEU A 3 -2.23 -36.02 2.37
N VAL A 4 -1.99 -35.64 3.61
CA VAL A 4 -2.10 -34.24 4.01
C VAL A 4 -1.13 -33.50 3.09
N GLN A 5 -1.63 -32.60 2.25
CA GLN A 5 -0.77 -31.61 1.63
C GLN A 5 -0.19 -30.81 2.81
N ALA A 6 1.10 -30.99 3.07
CA ALA A 6 1.82 -30.12 3.99
C ALA A 6 1.59 -28.68 3.53
N PRO A 7 1.40 -27.70 4.43
CA PRO A 7 1.56 -26.31 4.02
C PRO A 7 2.93 -26.23 3.33
N ASP A 8 2.99 -25.69 2.12
CA ASP A 8 4.27 -25.48 1.47
C ASP A 8 5.17 -24.74 2.49
N PRO A 9 6.30 -25.34 2.93
CA PRO A 9 7.16 -24.76 3.97
C PRO A 9 7.92 -23.51 3.48
N ASP A 10 7.69 -23.14 2.23
CA ASP A 10 8.36 -22.11 1.45
C ASP A 10 7.35 -21.01 1.09
N ASP A 11 6.55 -20.58 2.07
CA ASP A 11 5.79 -19.34 1.93
C ASP A 11 6.73 -18.15 2.15
N ASP A 12 7.73 -18.02 1.26
CA ASP A 12 8.71 -16.93 1.18
C ASP A 12 8.07 -15.60 0.74
N ARG A 13 6.74 -15.58 0.55
CA ARG A 13 6.01 -14.37 0.18
C ARG A 13 6.06 -13.39 1.35
N PRO A 14 6.49 -12.14 1.12
CA PRO A 14 6.58 -11.16 2.18
C PRO A 14 5.20 -10.87 2.76
N SER A 15 5.09 -10.90 4.08
CA SER A 15 3.94 -10.32 4.77
C SER A 15 4.03 -8.79 4.70
N VAL A 16 2.88 -8.14 4.47
CA VAL A 16 2.76 -6.69 4.30
C VAL A 16 2.23 -6.10 5.60
N THR A 17 2.88 -5.07 6.12
CA THR A 17 2.37 -4.27 7.24
C THR A 17 2.28 -2.81 6.79
N ILE A 18 1.15 -2.15 7.08
CA ILE A 18 0.99 -0.72 6.82
C ILE A 18 0.95 0.02 8.15
N SER A 19 1.70 1.12 8.25
CA SER A 19 1.56 2.05 9.37
C SER A 19 0.55 3.13 8.99
N ASP A 20 -0.45 3.34 9.83
CA ASP A 20 -1.40 4.44 9.67
C ASP A 20 -0.68 5.79 9.65
N ALA A 21 -1.17 6.70 8.82
CA ALA A 21 -0.73 8.09 8.86
C ALA A 21 -1.18 8.73 10.18
N ALA A 22 -0.37 9.66 10.68
CA ALA A 22 -0.82 10.54 11.77
C ALA A 22 -2.04 11.37 11.32
N PRO A 23 -2.90 11.83 12.24
CA PRO A 23 -3.95 12.78 11.90
C PRO A 23 -3.36 14.03 11.24
N ILE A 24 -3.87 14.37 10.06
CA ILE A 24 -3.49 15.55 9.28
C ILE A 24 -4.67 16.53 9.21
N ASN A 25 -4.41 17.79 8.86
CA ASN A 25 -5.50 18.72 8.57
C ASN A 25 -6.01 18.50 7.13
N GLU A 26 -7.19 19.03 6.83
CA GLU A 26 -7.67 19.14 5.46
C GLU A 26 -6.73 20.04 4.62
N GLY A 27 -6.48 19.64 3.37
CA GLY A 27 -5.49 20.25 2.49
C GLY A 27 -4.05 19.77 2.69
N ASP A 28 -3.77 18.95 3.71
CA ASP A 28 -2.47 18.31 3.92
C ASP A 28 -2.36 16.94 3.20
N THR A 29 -1.17 16.35 3.19
CA THR A 29 -0.94 15.02 2.60
C THR A 29 -0.69 13.98 3.69
N ALA A 30 -1.51 12.93 3.70
CA ALA A 30 -1.31 11.77 4.53
C ALA A 30 -0.25 10.89 3.88
N ASN A 31 0.79 10.54 4.64
CA ASN A 31 1.88 9.68 4.19
C ASN A 31 1.88 8.41 5.02
N PHE A 32 1.95 7.28 4.34
CA PHE A 32 1.96 5.94 4.90
C PHE A 32 3.24 5.24 4.46
N LYS A 33 3.81 4.45 5.36
CA LYS A 33 4.93 3.57 5.03
C LYS A 33 4.43 2.13 5.04
N VAL A 34 4.63 1.46 3.92
CA VAL A 34 4.35 0.03 3.79
C VAL A 34 5.66 -0.71 3.96
N THR A 35 5.71 -1.67 4.88
CA THR A 35 6.86 -2.53 5.12
C THR A 35 6.54 -3.97 4.74
N LEU A 36 7.54 -4.62 4.15
CA LEU A 36 7.54 -6.03 3.79
C LEU A 36 8.44 -6.75 4.81
N SER A 37 8.02 -7.93 5.28
CA SER A 37 8.80 -8.70 6.28
C SER A 37 10.20 -9.08 5.83
N ASN A 38 10.39 -9.22 4.52
CA ASN A 38 11.64 -9.58 3.87
C ASN A 38 11.71 -8.92 2.49
N ALA A 39 12.93 -8.72 2.00
CA ALA A 39 13.13 -8.34 0.62
C ALA A 39 12.63 -9.48 -0.25
N SER A 40 11.72 -9.21 -1.18
CA SER A 40 11.30 -10.25 -2.11
C SER A 40 12.41 -10.53 -3.12
N GLU A 41 12.62 -11.81 -3.46
CA GLU A 41 13.54 -12.22 -4.52
C GLU A 41 13.01 -11.90 -5.93
N SER A 42 11.74 -11.51 -6.05
CA SER A 42 11.08 -11.20 -7.30
C SER A 42 10.13 -10.01 -7.15
N THR A 43 9.60 -9.52 -8.25
CA THR A 43 8.57 -8.49 -8.22
C THR A 43 7.31 -9.03 -7.54
N VAL A 44 6.77 -8.26 -6.58
CA VAL A 44 5.54 -8.62 -5.85
C VAL A 44 4.42 -7.66 -6.17
N GLN A 45 3.20 -8.20 -6.18
CA GLN A 45 1.98 -7.41 -6.26
C GLN A 45 1.44 -7.19 -4.85
N VAL A 46 1.17 -5.93 -4.52
CA VAL A 46 0.57 -5.54 -3.25
C VAL A 46 -0.75 -4.85 -3.54
N GLU A 47 -1.83 -5.34 -2.95
CA GLU A 47 -3.14 -4.70 -3.04
C GLU A 47 -3.24 -3.60 -1.98
N LEU A 48 -3.52 -2.38 -2.43
CA LEU A 48 -3.76 -1.20 -1.60
C LEU A 48 -5.23 -0.83 -1.69
N GLY A 49 -5.93 -0.91 -0.56
CA GLY A 49 -7.29 -0.43 -0.42
C GLY A 49 -7.34 0.86 0.40
N LEU A 50 -8.19 1.79 -0.02
CA LEU A 50 -8.59 2.91 0.82
C LEU A 50 -9.87 2.56 1.56
N ASN A 51 -9.84 2.66 2.87
CA ASN A 51 -11.04 2.63 3.69
C ASN A 51 -11.44 4.07 4.00
N LEU A 52 -12.47 4.56 3.32
CA LEU A 52 -12.93 5.93 3.47
C LEU A 52 -13.74 6.15 4.75
N GLY A 53 -14.32 5.10 5.35
CA GLY A 53 -15.25 5.27 6.48
C GLY A 53 -16.38 6.25 6.12
N ASP A 54 -16.43 7.38 6.83
CA ASP A 54 -17.38 8.47 6.61
C ASP A 54 -16.84 9.59 5.68
N THR A 55 -15.59 9.50 5.22
CA THR A 55 -14.97 10.47 4.29
C THR A 55 -15.52 10.28 2.89
N GLU A 56 -15.87 11.36 2.21
CA GLU A 56 -16.35 11.29 0.83
C GLU A 56 -15.15 11.17 -0.13
N ALA A 57 -15.34 10.46 -1.25
CA ALA A 57 -14.27 10.30 -2.24
C ALA A 57 -13.84 11.64 -2.88
N GLY A 58 -14.66 12.70 -2.74
CA GLY A 58 -14.34 14.06 -3.16
C GLY A 58 -13.39 14.80 -2.22
N ASP A 59 -13.27 14.33 -0.97
CA ASP A 59 -12.43 14.95 0.07
C ASP A 59 -10.97 14.50 -0.06
N LEU A 60 -10.68 13.54 -0.95
CA LEU A 60 -9.36 12.97 -1.14
C LEU A 60 -8.89 13.12 -2.59
N GLY A 61 -7.59 13.37 -2.73
CA GLY A 61 -6.89 13.37 -3.99
C GLY A 61 -6.62 11.96 -4.52
N THR A 62 -5.69 11.87 -5.47
CA THR A 62 -5.27 10.57 -6.03
C THR A 62 -4.36 9.84 -5.03
N LEU A 63 -4.63 8.55 -4.82
CA LEU A 63 -3.72 7.67 -4.10
C LEU A 63 -2.46 7.43 -4.94
N GLU A 64 -1.30 7.66 -4.35
CA GLU A 64 -0.01 7.50 -5.02
C GLU A 64 0.91 6.60 -4.20
N TYR A 65 1.81 5.90 -4.89
CA TYR A 65 2.85 5.08 -4.28
C TYR A 65 4.22 5.39 -4.87
N ASN A 66 5.28 5.09 -4.12
CA ASN A 66 6.66 5.31 -4.53
C ASN A 66 7.57 4.20 -4.01
N THR A 67 8.14 3.42 -4.94
CA THR A 67 9.11 2.35 -4.67
C THR A 67 10.57 2.79 -4.85
N GLY A 68 10.84 4.10 -4.76
CA GLY A 68 12.15 4.71 -4.99
C GLY A 68 12.37 5.30 -6.39
N SER A 69 11.36 5.21 -7.28
CA SER A 69 11.43 5.75 -8.66
C SER A 69 10.63 7.04 -8.86
N GLY A 70 10.02 7.57 -7.80
CA GLY A 70 9.11 8.71 -7.85
C GLY A 70 7.66 8.29 -7.58
N TRP A 71 6.80 9.29 -7.40
CA TRP A 71 5.38 9.09 -7.12
C TRP A 71 4.61 8.75 -8.39
N VAL A 72 3.81 7.70 -8.30
CA VAL A 72 2.92 7.24 -9.37
C VAL A 72 1.54 6.93 -8.80
N ALA A 73 0.49 7.19 -9.57
CA ALA A 73 -0.87 6.87 -9.16
C ALA A 73 -1.06 5.36 -8.97
N VAL A 74 -1.77 4.98 -7.90
CA VAL A 74 -2.22 3.60 -7.70
C VAL A 74 -3.25 3.28 -8.79
N PRO A 75 -3.13 2.12 -9.48
CA PRO A 75 -4.10 1.73 -10.48
C PRO A 75 -5.51 1.52 -9.88
N ASN A 76 -6.54 1.59 -10.72
CA ASN A 76 -7.94 1.48 -10.27
C ASN A 76 -8.29 0.11 -9.64
N ASP A 77 -7.51 -0.93 -9.91
CA ASP A 77 -7.66 -2.24 -9.27
C ASP A 77 -6.98 -2.30 -7.89
N GLY A 78 -6.31 -1.22 -7.45
CA GLY A 78 -5.59 -1.14 -6.19
C GLY A 78 -4.26 -1.91 -6.18
N VAL A 79 -3.86 -2.56 -7.29
CA VAL A 79 -2.69 -3.44 -7.30
C VAL A 79 -1.44 -2.68 -7.72
N VAL A 80 -0.51 -2.51 -6.78
CA VAL A 80 0.79 -1.89 -7.04
C VAL A 80 1.87 -2.95 -7.23
N THR A 81 2.86 -2.61 -8.05
CA THR A 81 4.00 -3.48 -8.36
C THR A 81 5.23 -3.01 -7.59
N VAL A 82 5.76 -3.85 -6.70
CA VAL A 82 6.95 -3.56 -5.91
C VAL A 82 8.12 -4.38 -6.47
N PRO A 83 9.24 -3.74 -6.87
CA PRO A 83 10.42 -4.44 -7.39
C PRO A 83 11.06 -5.40 -6.38
N ALA A 84 11.76 -6.41 -6.90
CA ALA A 84 12.61 -7.29 -6.09
C ALA A 84 13.64 -6.48 -5.29
N GLY A 85 13.98 -6.96 -4.10
CA GLY A 85 14.95 -6.30 -3.22
C GLY A 85 14.37 -5.19 -2.34
N GLN A 86 13.13 -4.75 -2.56
CA GLN A 86 12.48 -3.76 -1.70
C GLN A 86 11.94 -4.42 -0.43
N THR A 87 12.16 -3.77 0.71
CA THR A 87 11.55 -4.10 2.00
C THR A 87 10.52 -3.06 2.44
N GLU A 88 10.45 -1.94 1.74
CA GLU A 88 9.49 -0.88 2.02
C GLU A 88 9.20 -0.04 0.77
N PHE A 89 8.06 0.63 0.81
CA PHE A 89 7.69 1.68 -0.14
C PHE A 89 6.74 2.66 0.55
N ASP A 90 6.69 3.89 0.02
CA ASP A 90 5.84 4.93 0.56
C ASP A 90 4.53 5.02 -0.22
N VAL A 91 3.46 5.35 0.49
CA VAL A 91 2.12 5.60 -0.08
C VAL A 91 1.66 6.95 0.44
N ARG A 92 0.99 7.73 -0.39
CA ARG A 92 0.43 9.02 0.04
C ARG A 92 -0.91 9.29 -0.60
N ILE A 93 -1.69 10.12 0.07
CA ILE A 93 -2.92 10.68 -0.46
C ILE A 93 -3.09 12.10 0.08
N ALA A 94 -3.44 13.04 -0.79
CA ALA A 94 -3.79 14.38 -0.36
C ALA A 94 -5.22 14.38 0.17
N SER A 95 -5.49 15.11 1.26
CA SER A 95 -6.84 15.57 1.55
C SER A 95 -7.10 16.86 0.77
N ILE A 96 -8.35 17.09 0.43
CA ILE A 96 -8.82 18.27 -0.27
C ILE A 96 -9.51 19.14 0.78
N ASP A 97 -9.02 20.36 0.93
CA ASP A 97 -9.74 21.41 1.65
C ASP A 97 -10.83 21.92 0.72
N ASP A 98 -12.06 21.48 0.96
CA ASP A 98 -13.22 21.95 0.25
C ASP A 98 -14.16 22.75 1.17
N ALA A 99 -14.99 23.57 0.53
CA ALA A 99 -15.99 24.35 1.26
C ALA A 99 -17.26 23.52 1.34
N VAL A 100 -17.64 23.12 2.56
CA VAL A 100 -18.94 22.50 2.88
C VAL A 100 -20.15 23.29 2.39
#